data_AF-A0A2T2TCX5-F1
#
_entry.id   AF-A0A2T2TCX5-F1
#
_cell.length_a   1.000
_cell.length_b   1.000
_cell.length_c   1.000
_cell.angle_alpha   90.00
_cell.angle_beta   90.00
_cell.angle_gamma   90.00
#
_symmetry.space_group_name_H-M   'P 1'
#
loop_
_entity.id
_entity.type
_entity.pdbx_description
1 polymer ?
#
loop_
_entity_poly.entity_id
_entity_poly.type
_entity_poly.pdbx_seq_one_letter_code
_entity_poly.pdbx_strand_id
1 'polypeptide(L)'
;MPVVFSAEEAGAVLDGMKGPNALVVRLLYGAGLRLIEALRLRVKDLDFERRQITVRDGKGKKDRVTMLPDTLRDPLRKQLRHARQLHRRDCEAGCGTVYLPDALERKYPGAARAWKGKSVFPSEQRSRDARSGTLRRHHRSKSAV
;
A
#
# COMPACT_ATOMS: atom_id res chain seq x y z
N MET A 1 -3.46 3.24 30.50
CA MET A 1 -3.74 4.48 29.74
C MET A 1 -2.83 4.53 28.52
N PRO A 2 -3.34 4.69 27.29
CA PRO A 2 -2.49 4.97 26.14
C PRO A 2 -1.90 6.38 26.27
N VAL A 3 -0.59 6.52 26.09
CA VAL A 3 0.07 7.82 25.94
C VAL A 3 -0.13 8.26 24.50
N VAL A 4 -0.66 9.47 24.29
CA VAL A 4 -0.91 10.04 22.97
C VAL A 4 -0.06 11.30 22.80
N PHE A 5 0.47 11.50 21.60
CA PHE A 5 1.19 12.73 21.24
C PHE A 5 0.21 13.90 21.16
N SER A 6 0.69 15.10 21.49
CA SER A 6 0.04 16.34 21.09
C SER A 6 0.11 16.52 19.57
N ALA A 7 -0.72 17.41 19.01
CA ALA A 7 -0.69 17.70 17.57
C ALA A 7 0.67 18.28 17.14
N GLU A 8 1.29 19.09 18.00
CA GLU A 8 2.60 19.71 17.76
C GLU A 8 3.73 18.68 17.77
N GLU A 9 3.73 17.77 18.75
CA GLU A 9 4.71 16.68 18.83
C GLU A 9 4.60 15.74 17.62
N ALA A 10 3.37 15.39 17.25
CA ALA A 10 3.12 14.58 16.06
C ALA A 10 3.62 15.29 14.79
N GLY A 11 3.38 16.60 14.66
CA GLY A 11 3.88 17.42 13.55
C GLY A 11 5.41 17.41 13.46
N ALA A 12 6.09 17.69 14.58
CA ALA A 12 7.56 17.72 14.64
C ALA A 12 8.19 16.38 14.22
N VAL A 13 7.62 15.25 14.66
CA VAL A 13 8.07 13.92 14.23
C VAL A 13 7.84 13.73 12.73
N LEU A 14 6.66 14.09 12.22
CA LEU A 14 6.30 13.91 10.81
C LEU A 14 7.14 14.76 9.84
N ASP A 15 7.65 15.89 10.29
CA ASP A 15 8.48 16.80 9.48
C ASP A 15 9.95 16.38 9.43
N GLY A 16 10.44 15.67 10.46
CA GLY A 16 11.75 15.03 10.44
C GLY A 16 11.83 13.80 9.52
N MET A 17 10.69 13.18 9.19
CA MET A 17 10.65 11.97 8.37
C MET A 17 10.68 12.26 6.87
N LYS A 18 11.45 11.45 6.13
CA LYS A 18 11.57 11.53 4.66
C LYS A 18 11.21 10.22 3.98
N GLY A 19 10.94 10.30 2.67
CA GLY A 19 10.73 9.13 1.82
C GLY A 19 9.39 8.41 2.04
N PRO A 20 9.29 7.13 1.62
CA PRO A 20 8.03 6.39 1.64
C PRO A 20 7.52 6.11 3.06
N ASN A 21 8.42 5.98 4.04
CA ASN A 21 8.05 5.73 5.45
C ASN A 21 7.32 6.95 6.04
N ALA A 22 7.76 8.17 5.72
CA ALA A 22 7.06 9.39 6.11
C ALA A 22 5.61 9.39 5.61
N LEU A 23 5.38 8.96 4.36
CA LEU A 23 4.03 8.89 3.80
C LEU A 23 3.17 7.81 4.47
N VAL A 24 3.77 6.67 4.86
CA VAL A 24 3.08 5.66 5.69
C VAL A 24 2.66 6.26 7.02
N VAL A 25 3.57 6.92 7.76
CA VAL A 25 3.22 7.50 9.07
C VAL A 25 2.16 8.60 8.94
N ARG A 26 2.22 9.42 7.89
CA ARG A 26 1.18 10.41 7.59
C ARG A 26 -0.20 9.78 7.31
N LEU A 27 -0.26 8.59 6.69
CA LEU A 27 -1.52 7.84 6.52
C LEU A 27 -2.03 7.27 7.85
N LEU A 28 -1.13 6.79 8.72
CA LEU A 28 -1.50 6.30 10.05
C LEU A 28 -2.15 7.42 10.86
N TYR A 29 -1.52 8.60 10.87
CA TYR A 29 -2.00 9.77 11.60
C TYR A 29 -3.26 10.37 10.97
N GLY A 30 -3.19 10.77 9.69
CA GLY A 30 -4.24 11.55 9.04
C GLY A 30 -5.47 10.76 8.59
N ALA A 31 -5.35 9.46 8.38
CA ALA A 31 -6.45 8.61 7.94
C ALA A 31 -6.79 7.48 8.94
N GLY A 32 -6.08 7.40 10.07
CA GLY A 32 -6.36 6.43 11.13
C GLY A 32 -6.13 4.97 10.70
N LEU A 33 -5.21 4.74 9.77
CA LEU A 33 -4.83 3.40 9.33
C LEU A 33 -3.92 2.76 10.38
N ARG A 34 -4.03 1.44 10.55
CA ARG A 34 -2.99 0.66 11.23
C ARG A 34 -1.79 0.47 10.31
N LEU A 35 -0.60 0.27 10.86
CA LEU A 35 0.62 0.04 10.08
C LEU A 35 0.42 -1.02 8.98
N ILE A 36 -0.17 -2.17 9.32
CA ILE A 36 -0.35 -3.25 8.35
C ILE A 36 -1.41 -2.93 7.28
N GLU A 37 -2.41 -2.11 7.62
CA GLU A 37 -3.44 -1.66 6.67
C GLU A 37 -2.81 -0.71 5.64
N ALA A 38 -1.96 0.23 6.09
CA ALA A 38 -1.25 1.15 5.22
C ALA A 38 -0.24 0.43 4.32
N LEU A 39 0.53 -0.53 4.86
CA LEU A 39 1.49 -1.30 4.07
C LEU A 39 0.80 -2.17 3.01
N ARG A 40 -0.33 -2.79 3.35
CA ARG A 40 -1.07 -3.67 2.43
C ARG A 40 -1.97 -2.93 1.45
N LEU A 41 -2.07 -1.61 1.55
CA LEU A 41 -2.91 -0.81 0.70
C LEU A 41 -2.62 -1.05 -0.78
N ARG A 42 -3.65 -1.28 -1.58
CA ARG A 42 -3.53 -1.48 -3.03
C ARG A 42 -3.98 -0.23 -3.78
N VAL A 43 -3.55 -0.10 -5.03
CA VAL A 43 -3.91 1.03 -5.90
C VAL A 43 -5.44 1.19 -5.99
N LYS A 44 -6.18 0.09 -6.10
CA LYS A 44 -7.66 0.11 -6.17
C LYS A 44 -8.37 0.61 -4.92
N ASP A 45 -7.67 0.63 -3.79
CA ASP A 45 -8.26 1.00 -2.50
C ASP A 45 -8.22 2.52 -2.28
N LEU A 46 -7.52 3.27 -3.14
CA LEU A 46 -7.45 4.74 -3.13
C LEU A 46 -8.45 5.33 -4.14
N ASP A 47 -9.43 6.08 -3.63
CA ASP A 47 -10.35 6.88 -4.44
C ASP A 47 -10.03 8.37 -4.25
N PHE A 48 -9.36 8.96 -5.24
CA PHE A 48 -8.95 10.37 -5.20
C PHE A 48 -10.08 11.34 -5.55
N GLU A 49 -11.16 10.86 -6.18
CA GLU A 49 -12.33 11.67 -6.52
C GLU A 49 -13.23 11.80 -5.30
N ARG A 50 -13.55 10.68 -4.66
CA ARG A 50 -14.36 10.62 -3.43
C ARG A 50 -13.58 10.93 -2.17
N ARG A 51 -12.25 11.07 -2.26
CA ARG A 51 -11.34 11.30 -1.14
C ARG A 51 -11.47 10.23 -0.06
N GLN A 52 -11.45 8.98 -0.49
CA GLN A 52 -11.70 7.81 0.36
C GLN A 52 -10.59 6.78 0.22
N ILE A 53 -10.35 6.07 1.31
CA ILE A 53 -9.46 4.90 1.38
C ILE A 53 -10.29 3.72 1.84
N THR A 54 -10.34 2.66 1.04
CA THR A 54 -10.98 1.39 1.42
C THR A 54 -9.99 0.50 2.15
N VAL A 55 -10.15 0.36 3.44
CA VAL A 55 -9.34 -0.57 4.25
C VAL A 55 -9.96 -1.95 4.16
N ARG A 56 -9.26 -2.87 3.49
CA ARG A 56 -9.63 -4.28 3.36
C ARG A 56 -9.21 -5.09 4.59
N ASP A 57 -9.98 -6.12 4.92
CA ASP A 57 -9.65 -7.07 5.99
C ASP A 57 -9.43 -6.41 7.36
N GLY A 58 -10.28 -5.41 7.68
CA GLY A 58 -10.29 -4.78 9.00
C GLY A 58 -10.67 -5.74 10.12
N LYS A 59 -10.73 -5.25 11.36
CA LYS A 59 -11.13 -6.06 12.53
C LYS A 59 -12.47 -6.79 12.23
N GLY A 60 -12.48 -8.12 12.37
CA GLY A 60 -13.65 -8.94 12.05
C GLY A 60 -13.82 -9.29 10.56
N LYS A 61 -12.77 -9.14 9.74
CA LYS A 61 -12.79 -9.38 8.28
C LYS A 61 -13.83 -8.53 7.54
N LYS A 62 -14.12 -7.34 8.07
CA LYS A 62 -15.01 -6.37 7.43
C LYS A 62 -14.18 -5.25 6.83
N ASP A 63 -14.58 -4.86 5.62
CA ASP A 63 -14.03 -3.69 4.97
C ASP A 63 -14.59 -2.42 5.65
N ARG A 64 -13.77 -1.39 5.75
CA ARG A 64 -14.21 -0.05 6.18
C ARG A 64 -13.67 1.01 5.22
N VAL A 65 -14.37 2.13 5.15
CA VAL A 65 -13.90 3.31 4.41
C VAL A 65 -13.42 4.33 5.43
N THR A 66 -12.27 4.95 5.15
CA THR A 66 -11.75 6.10 5.90
C THR A 66 -11.47 7.26 4.95
N MET A 67 -11.31 8.46 5.49
CA MET A 67 -11.02 9.65 4.68
C MET A 67 -9.60 9.60 4.11
N LEU A 68 -9.43 10.17 2.92
CA LEU A 68 -8.12 10.49 2.34
C LEU A 68 -7.85 11.99 2.58
N PRO A 69 -6.89 12.37 3.44
CA PRO A 69 -6.53 13.77 3.64
C PRO A 69 -6.05 14.42 2.33
N ASP A 70 -6.49 15.65 2.07
CA ASP A 70 -6.13 16.38 0.86
C ASP A 70 -4.62 16.60 0.74
N THR A 71 -3.95 16.83 1.88
CA THR A 71 -2.50 16.99 1.97
C THR A 71 -1.71 15.76 1.50
N LEU A 72 -2.33 14.57 1.51
CA LEU A 72 -1.68 13.32 1.09
C LEU A 72 -1.95 12.94 -0.37
N ARG A 73 -2.84 13.66 -1.07
CA ARG A 73 -3.22 13.32 -2.46
C ARG A 73 -2.02 13.38 -3.41
N ASP A 74 -1.28 14.48 -3.40
CA ASP A 74 -0.12 14.64 -4.28
C ASP A 74 1.08 13.77 -3.89
N PRO A 75 1.44 13.64 -2.60
CA PRO A 75 2.41 12.65 -2.16
C PRO A 75 2.06 11.22 -2.59
N LEU A 76 0.79 10.81 -2.46
CA LEU A 76 0.34 9.48 -2.90
C LEU A 76 0.41 9.33 -4.41
N ARG A 77 0.02 10.34 -5.20
CA ARG A 77 0.18 10.31 -6.65
C ARG A 77 1.64 10.12 -7.06
N LYS A 78 2.58 10.78 -6.37
CA LYS A 78 4.02 10.59 -6.60
C LYS A 78 4.46 9.17 -6.24
N GLN A 79 4.01 8.64 -5.12
CA GLN A 79 4.29 7.26 -4.71
C GLN A 79 3.73 6.24 -5.71
N LEU A 80 2.51 6.45 -6.22
CA LEU A 80 1.89 5.60 -7.23
C LEU A 80 2.67 5.62 -8.55
N ARG A 81 3.23 6.77 -8.97
CA ARG A 81 4.11 6.83 -10.15
C ARG A 81 5.37 5.98 -9.94
N HIS A 82 6.00 6.08 -8.77
CA HIS A 82 7.17 5.26 -8.44
C HIS A 82 6.84 3.76 -8.44
N ALA A 83 5.76 3.37 -7.76
CA ALA A 83 5.30 1.99 -7.73
C ALA A 83 4.93 1.46 -9.14
N ARG A 84 4.40 2.32 -10.02
CA ARG A 84 4.07 1.95 -11.41
C ARG A 84 5.31 1.69 -12.25
N GLN A 85 6.34 2.51 -12.09
CA GLN A 85 7.64 2.30 -12.76
C GLN A 85 8.27 0.99 -12.32
N LEU A 86 8.22 0.68 -11.02
CA LEU A 86 8.74 -0.57 -10.48
C LEU A 86 7.95 -1.79 -10.99
N HIS A 87 6.62 -1.71 -11.01
CA HIS A 87 5.76 -2.75 -11.57
C HIS A 87 6.03 -2.99 -13.06
N ARG A 88 6.26 -1.93 -13.83
CA ARG A 88 6.64 -2.06 -15.25
C ARG A 88 7.94 -2.85 -15.41
N ARG A 89 8.98 -2.51 -14.65
CA ARG A 89 10.26 -3.25 -14.64
C ARG A 89 10.07 -4.70 -14.22
N ASP A 90 9.24 -4.96 -13.21
CA ASP A 90 8.95 -6.33 -12.77
C ASP A 90 8.20 -7.11 -13.85
N CYS A 91 7.27 -6.50 -14.59
CA CYS A 91 6.59 -7.11 -15.74
C CYS A 91 7.56 -7.44 -16.88
N GLU A 92 8.46 -6.51 -17.23
CA GLU A 92 9.49 -6.72 -18.25
C GLU A 92 10.43 -7.86 -17.86
N ALA A 93 10.72 -8.04 -16.57
CA ALA A 93 11.50 -9.13 -16.02
C ALA A 93 10.70 -10.44 -15.74
N GLY A 94 9.44 -10.54 -16.17
CA GLY A 94 8.58 -11.72 -15.97
C GLY A 94 8.09 -11.96 -14.52
N CYS A 95 8.39 -11.04 -13.59
CA CYS A 95 8.09 -11.14 -12.15
C CYS A 95 6.89 -10.26 -11.72
N GLY A 96 6.20 -9.63 -12.67
CA GLY A 96 5.16 -8.62 -12.42
C GLY A 96 3.79 -9.16 -12.02
N THR A 97 3.66 -10.37 -11.46
CA THR A 97 2.37 -10.97 -11.07
C THR A 97 2.07 -10.75 -9.59
N VAL A 98 0.79 -10.59 -9.24
CA VAL A 98 0.26 -10.67 -7.86
C VAL A 98 -0.31 -12.08 -7.69
N TYR A 99 -0.26 -12.61 -6.47
CA TYR A 99 -1.03 -13.82 -6.13
C TYR A 99 -2.51 -13.63 -6.46
N LEU A 100 -3.06 -14.54 -7.26
CA LEU A 100 -4.49 -14.82 -7.31
C LEU A 100 -4.72 -16.28 -6.93
N PRO A 101 -5.80 -16.60 -6.20
CA PRO A 101 -6.26 -17.97 -6.07
C PRO A 101 -6.61 -18.56 -7.45
N ASP A 102 -6.35 -19.85 -7.64
CA ASP A 102 -6.47 -20.55 -8.94
C ASP A 102 -7.82 -20.31 -9.64
N ALA A 103 -8.92 -20.30 -8.87
CA ALA A 103 -10.26 -20.04 -9.38
C ALA A 103 -10.43 -18.64 -9.98
N LEU A 104 -9.76 -17.63 -9.40
CA LEU A 104 -9.78 -16.24 -9.89
C LEU A 104 -8.81 -16.03 -11.05
N GLU A 105 -7.66 -16.70 -11.04
CA GLU A 105 -6.70 -16.64 -12.14
C GLU A 105 -7.29 -17.21 -13.44
N ARG A 106 -7.98 -18.36 -13.35
CA ARG A 106 -8.69 -18.97 -14.48
C ARG A 106 -9.83 -18.10 -15.00
N LYS A 107 -10.56 -17.43 -14.11
CA LYS A 107 -11.70 -16.58 -14.48
C LYS A 107 -11.28 -15.24 -15.08
N TYR A 108 -10.12 -14.70 -14.69
CA TYR A 108 -9.62 -13.41 -15.14
C TYR A 108 -8.13 -13.48 -15.52
N PRO A 109 -7.80 -14.09 -16.67
CA PRO A 109 -6.42 -14.15 -17.16
C PRO A 109 -5.89 -12.72 -17.35
N GLY A 110 -4.85 -12.36 -16.59
CA GLY A 110 -4.26 -11.01 -16.57
C GLY A 110 -4.56 -10.17 -15.33
N ALA A 111 -5.52 -10.57 -14.48
CA ALA A 111 -5.77 -9.89 -13.20
C ALA A 111 -4.53 -9.85 -12.29
N ALA A 112 -3.63 -10.82 -12.44
CA ALA A 112 -2.36 -10.90 -11.72
C ALA A 112 -1.41 -9.74 -12.07
N ARG A 113 -1.50 -9.22 -13.29
CA ARG A 113 -0.67 -8.10 -13.77
C ARG A 113 -1.36 -6.75 -13.67
N ALA A 114 -2.64 -6.74 -13.26
CA ALA A 114 -3.44 -5.53 -13.19
C ALA A 114 -2.85 -4.53 -12.20
N TRP A 115 -2.58 -3.32 -12.69
CA TRP A 115 -2.05 -2.21 -11.89
C TRP A 115 -2.88 -1.92 -10.64
N LYS A 116 -4.21 -1.96 -10.79
CA LYS A 116 -5.18 -1.79 -9.69
C LYS A 116 -4.93 -2.74 -8.51
N GLY A 117 -4.38 -3.94 -8.75
CA GLY A 117 -4.11 -4.94 -7.73
C GLY A 117 -2.77 -4.81 -6.99
N LYS A 118 -1.90 -3.88 -7.42
CA LYS A 118 -0.55 -3.70 -6.88
C LYS A 118 -0.53 -2.91 -5.59
N SER A 119 0.50 -3.12 -4.77
CA SER A 119 0.70 -2.39 -3.52
C SER A 119 1.10 -0.94 -3.81
N VAL A 120 0.57 -0.01 -3.02
CA VAL A 120 0.98 1.40 -3.02
C VAL A 120 2.42 1.55 -2.50
N PHE A 121 2.81 0.70 -1.55
CA PHE A 121 4.14 0.68 -0.93
C PHE A 121 4.84 -0.66 -1.23
N PRO A 122 5.33 -0.85 -2.47
CA PRO A 122 6.04 -2.08 -2.81
C PRO A 122 7.36 -2.20 -2.03
N SER A 123 7.74 -3.44 -1.70
CA SER A 123 9.05 -3.78 -1.14
C SER A 123 10.17 -3.40 -2.11
N GLU A 124 11.34 -3.03 -1.61
CA GLU A 124 12.53 -2.75 -2.43
C GLU A 124 13.11 -4.02 -3.05
N GLN A 125 12.95 -5.15 -2.35
CA GLN A 125 13.42 -6.45 -2.81
C GLN A 125 12.24 -7.32 -3.28
N ARG A 126 12.52 -8.13 -4.31
CA ARG A 126 11.63 -9.22 -4.74
C ARG A 126 11.84 -10.41 -3.80
N SER A 127 10.78 -11.13 -3.48
CA SER A 127 10.87 -12.37 -2.70
C SER A 127 10.17 -13.49 -3.44
N ARG A 128 10.63 -14.73 -3.22
CA ARG A 128 9.89 -15.90 -3.67
C ARG A 128 8.65 -16.06 -2.82
N ASP A 129 7.50 -16.14 -3.49
CA ASP A 129 6.24 -16.45 -2.82
C ASP A 129 6.27 -17.91 -2.36
N ALA A 130 6.19 -18.14 -1.05
CA ALA A 130 6.30 -19.49 -0.45
C ALA A 130 5.20 -20.46 -0.92
N ARG A 131 4.07 -19.96 -1.43
CA ARG A 131 2.93 -20.79 -1.87
C ARG A 131 3.01 -21.18 -3.34
N SER A 132 3.66 -20.37 -4.17
CA SER A 132 3.63 -20.52 -5.63
C SER A 132 5.01 -20.56 -6.28
N GLY A 133 6.09 -20.37 -5.51
CA GLY A 133 7.47 -20.41 -5.97
C GLY A 133 7.89 -19.25 -6.88
N THR A 134 6.94 -18.43 -7.35
CA THR A 134 7.22 -17.32 -8.27
C THR A 134 7.91 -16.16 -7.55
N LEU A 135 8.92 -15.60 -8.19
CA LEU A 135 9.54 -14.35 -7.73
C LEU A 135 8.58 -13.18 -7.97
N ARG A 136 8.19 -12.47 -6.92
CA ARG A 136 7.27 -11.33 -7.00
C ARG A 136 7.58 -10.27 -5.96
N ARG A 137 6.98 -9.09 -6.13
CA ARG A 137 7.13 -7.97 -5.20
C ARG A 137 5.92 -7.87 -4.27
N HIS A 138 6.19 -7.98 -2.98
CA HIS A 138 5.18 -7.80 -1.94
C HIS A 138 5.14 -6.34 -1.47
N HIS A 139 4.31 -6.04 -0.47
CA HIS A 139 4.38 -4.76 0.23
C HIS A 139 5.66 -4.65 1.06
N ARG A 140 6.04 -3.41 1.40
CA ARG A 140 7.16 -3.13 2.32
C ARG A 140 6.96 -3.86 3.66
N SER A 141 8.05 -4.42 4.19
CA SER A 141 8.03 -5.13 5.48
C SER A 141 7.77 -4.18 6.64
N LYS A 142 7.17 -4.67 7.72
CA LYS A 142 7.02 -3.91 8.97
C LYS A 142 8.37 -3.50 9.54
N SER A 143 9.39 -4.36 9.41
CA SER A 143 10.75 -4.09 9.90
C SER A 143 11.51 -3.05 9.09
N ALA A 144 10.93 -2.56 7.99
CA ALA A 144 11.54 -1.58 7.09
C ALA A 144 10.86 -0.19 7.18
N VAL A 145 9.92 -0.01 8.12
CA VAL A 145 9.22 1.25 8.42
C VAL A 145 9.59 1.73 9.80
#